data_AF-A0A7K6BJP4-F1
#
_entry.id   AF-A0A7K6BJP4-F1
#
_cell.length_a   1.000
_cell.length_b   1.000
_cell.length_c   1.000
_cell.angle_alpha   90.00
_cell.angle_beta   90.00
_cell.angle_gamma   90.00
#
_symmetry.space_group_name_H-M   'P 1'
#
loop_
_entity.id
_entity.type
_entity.pdbx_description
1 polymer ?
#
loop_
_entity_poly.entity_id
_entity_poly.type
_entity_poly.pdbx_seq_one_letter_code
_entity_poly.pdbx_strand_id
1 'polypeptide(L)'
;AVLPIFLLSGNWVSAENINFYNVRPPLDPTPFPNSFKCFTCDNAVDNYNCNRWAEDRWCPESTRYCLTVHLFTARGDSTSVTKRCATGEECHLVGCHRHGDSGHTECVSCCEGMACNVDIPTNATNAVLA
;
A
#
# COMPACT_ATOMS: atom_id res chain seq x y z
N ALA A 1 8.10 57.07 8.57
CA ALA A 1 7.05 56.12 8.15
C ALA A 1 6.83 55.14 9.30
N VAL A 2 5.64 55.14 9.91
CA VAL A 2 5.31 54.23 11.01
C VAL A 2 4.54 53.08 10.38
N LEU A 3 5.12 51.88 10.38
CA LEU A 3 4.48 50.67 9.85
C LEU A 3 3.37 50.22 10.81
N PRO A 4 2.11 50.06 10.37
CA PRO A 4 1.06 49.53 11.22
C PRO A 4 1.26 48.02 11.37
N ILE A 5 1.48 47.57 12.61
CA ILE A 5 1.49 46.15 12.96
C ILE A 5 0.02 45.71 13.05
N PHE A 6 -0.45 44.98 12.03
CA PHE A 6 -1.74 44.30 12.09
C PHE A 6 -1.66 43.12 13.06
N LEU A 7 -2.20 43.29 14.27
CA LEU A 7 -2.42 42.20 15.21
C LEU A 7 -3.60 41.36 14.69
N LEU A 8 -3.29 40.24 14.05
CA LEU A 8 -4.27 39.22 13.72
C LEU A 8 -4.75 38.59 15.03
N SER A 9 -5.94 38.96 15.50
CA SER A 9 -6.63 38.28 16.59
C SER A 9 -7.17 36.93 16.11
N GLY A 10 -6.27 35.98 15.88
CA GLY A 10 -6.66 34.58 15.71
C GLY A 10 -7.16 34.05 17.05
N ASN A 11 -8.36 33.47 17.07
CA ASN A 11 -8.81 32.68 18.21
C ASN A 11 -7.82 31.51 18.39
N TRP A 12 -6.89 31.64 19.33
CA TRP A 12 -6.09 30.51 19.79
C TRP A 12 -7.02 29.51 20.46
N VAL A 13 -7.43 28.50 19.70
CA VAL A 13 -8.08 27.31 20.26
C VAL A 13 -6.95 26.50 20.92
N SER A 14 -6.83 26.66 22.23
CA SER A 14 -5.94 25.83 23.04
C SER A 14 -6.57 24.44 23.19
N ALA A 15 -5.86 23.39 22.76
CA ALA A 15 -6.28 22.00 22.92
C ALA A 15 -5.97 21.45 24.33
N GLU A 16 -5.99 22.30 25.36
CA GLU A 16 -5.57 21.94 26.72
C GLU A 16 -6.53 20.98 27.45
N ASN A 17 -7.68 20.64 26.87
CA ASN A 17 -8.70 19.83 27.55
C ASN A 17 -9.24 18.65 26.73
N ILE A 18 -8.52 18.22 25.69
CA ILE A 18 -8.87 16.96 25.01
C ILE A 18 -8.46 15.80 25.92
N ASN A 19 -9.42 15.16 26.56
CA ASN A 19 -9.18 13.92 27.29
C ASN A 19 -8.97 12.77 26.29
N PHE A 20 -7.74 12.64 25.81
CA PHE A 20 -7.33 11.57 24.90
C PHE A 20 -7.59 10.15 25.45
N TYR A 21 -7.77 9.99 26.76
CA TYR A 21 -8.11 8.70 27.38
C TYR A 21 -9.60 8.36 27.28
N ASN A 22 -10.47 9.36 27.11
CA ASN A 22 -11.91 9.17 26.90
C ASN A 22 -12.32 9.26 25.42
N VAL A 23 -11.41 9.69 24.55
CA VAL A 23 -11.54 9.44 23.11
C VAL A 23 -11.16 7.97 22.90
N ARG A 24 -12.08 7.06 23.18
CA ARG A 24 -11.97 5.71 22.63
C ARG A 24 -12.33 5.87 21.16
N PRO A 25 -11.38 5.78 20.21
CA PRO A 25 -11.77 5.60 18.81
C PRO A 25 -12.73 4.41 18.81
N PRO A 26 -13.76 4.40 17.97
CA PRO A 26 -14.44 3.14 17.67
C PRO A 26 -13.33 2.11 17.45
N LEU A 27 -13.32 1.03 18.23
CA LEU A 27 -12.56 -0.15 17.82
C LEU A 27 -13.22 -0.47 16.50
N ASP A 28 -12.62 -0.07 15.39
CA ASP A 28 -13.20 -0.31 14.08
C ASP A 28 -13.20 -1.84 13.99
N PRO A 29 -14.35 -2.49 14.28
CA PRO A 29 -14.33 -3.90 14.48
C PRO A 29 -13.98 -4.44 13.11
N THR A 30 -12.93 -5.26 13.04
CA THR A 30 -12.60 -6.03 11.85
C THR A 30 -13.90 -6.53 11.22
N PRO A 31 -14.18 -6.26 9.93
CA PRO A 31 -15.48 -6.51 9.34
C PRO A 31 -15.91 -7.98 9.42
N PHE A 32 -14.94 -8.89 9.56
CA PHE A 32 -15.12 -10.32 9.80
C PHE A 32 -13.88 -10.88 10.54
N PRO A 33 -13.99 -12.06 11.18
CA PRO A 33 -12.85 -12.70 11.85
C PRO A 33 -11.68 -12.92 10.89
N ASN A 34 -10.45 -12.64 11.34
CA ASN A 34 -9.22 -12.73 10.53
C ASN A 34 -9.20 -11.82 9.30
N SER A 35 -10.01 -10.74 9.27
CA SER A 35 -9.90 -9.75 8.21
C SER A 35 -8.50 -9.13 8.21
N PHE A 36 -7.98 -8.88 7.02
CA PHE A 36 -6.66 -8.30 6.80
C PHE A 36 -6.77 -7.17 5.78
N LYS A 37 -5.71 -6.37 5.69
CA LYS A 37 -5.54 -5.32 4.69
C LYS A 37 -4.31 -5.65 3.85
N CYS A 38 -4.25 -5.10 2.65
CA CYS A 38 -3.06 -5.10 1.81
C CYS A 38 -2.79 -3.66 1.39
N PHE A 39 -1.56 -3.36 0.99
CA PHE A 39 -1.36 -2.20 0.12
C PHE A 39 -2.12 -2.45 -1.19
N THR A 40 -2.89 -1.46 -1.63
CA THR A 40 -3.65 -1.53 -2.87
C THR A 40 -3.39 -0.30 -3.72
N CYS A 41 -3.03 -0.53 -4.98
CA CYS A 41 -2.77 0.51 -5.97
C CYS A 41 -2.86 -0.10 -7.37
N ASP A 42 -3.18 0.71 -8.37
CA ASP A 42 -3.22 0.29 -9.77
C ASP A 42 -2.25 1.14 -10.58
N ASN A 43 -1.29 0.48 -11.25
CA ASN A 43 -0.29 1.10 -12.12
C ASN A 43 0.45 2.31 -11.50
N ALA A 44 0.80 2.22 -10.22
CA ALA A 44 1.62 3.23 -9.56
C ALA A 44 3.03 3.28 -10.19
N VAL A 45 3.62 4.47 -10.28
CA VAL A 45 4.93 4.66 -10.92
C VAL A 45 6.08 3.93 -10.20
N ASP A 46 5.95 3.72 -8.89
CA ASP A 46 6.92 3.01 -8.06
C ASP A 46 6.26 2.51 -6.75
N ASN A 47 7.04 1.75 -5.96
CA ASN A 47 6.58 1.21 -4.68
C ASN A 47 6.24 2.30 -3.66
N TYR A 48 6.98 3.41 -3.66
CA TYR A 48 6.78 4.50 -2.70
C TYR A 48 5.42 5.15 -2.90
N ASN A 49 5.10 5.54 -4.14
CA ASN A 49 3.82 6.13 -4.49
C ASN A 49 2.66 5.16 -4.24
N CYS A 50 2.83 3.88 -4.56
CA CYS A 50 1.84 2.85 -4.25
C CYS A 50 1.54 2.82 -2.74
N ASN A 51 2.57 2.67 -1.90
CA ASN A 51 2.38 2.56 -0.45
C ASN A 51 1.89 3.87 0.18
N ARG A 52 2.35 5.02 -0.33
CA ARG A 52 2.03 6.34 0.21
C ARG A 52 0.55 6.72 0.03
N TRP A 53 -0.06 6.29 -1.07
CA TRP A 53 -1.43 6.64 -1.45
C TRP A 53 -2.40 5.45 -1.41
N ALA A 54 -1.94 4.29 -0.95
CA ALA A 54 -2.79 3.13 -0.74
C ALA A 54 -3.96 3.48 0.18
N GLU A 55 -5.14 3.02 -0.21
CA GLU A 55 -6.34 3.23 0.59
C GLU A 55 -6.35 2.31 1.82
N ASP A 56 -6.82 2.85 2.95
CA ASP A 56 -6.92 2.11 4.21
C ASP A 56 -8.20 1.25 4.28
N ARG A 57 -8.37 0.34 3.33
CA ARG A 57 -9.55 -0.53 3.19
C ARG A 57 -9.27 -1.98 3.57
N TRP A 58 -10.29 -2.65 4.11
CA TRP A 58 -10.25 -4.09 4.37
C TRP A 58 -10.34 -4.90 3.07
N CYS A 59 -9.62 -6.03 3.03
CA CYS A 59 -9.73 -6.97 1.93
C CYS A 59 -11.09 -7.69 1.93
N PRO A 60 -11.63 -8.10 0.76
CA PRO A 60 -12.84 -8.91 0.70
C PRO A 60 -12.67 -10.27 1.37
N GLU A 61 -13.74 -10.81 1.96
CA GLU A 61 -13.74 -12.12 2.65
C GLU A 61 -13.33 -13.29 1.74
N SER A 62 -13.53 -13.17 0.43
CA SER A 62 -13.12 -14.18 -0.55
C SER A 62 -11.61 -14.23 -0.81
N THR A 63 -10.84 -13.25 -0.32
CA THR A 63 -9.40 -13.15 -0.55
C THR A 63 -8.61 -13.62 0.67
N ARG A 64 -7.36 -14.04 0.45
CA ARG A 64 -6.47 -14.55 1.50
C ARG A 64 -5.06 -13.98 1.45
N TYR A 65 -4.65 -13.48 0.29
CA TYR A 65 -3.28 -13.05 0.04
C TYR A 65 -3.24 -11.58 -0.38
N CYS A 66 -2.07 -10.97 -0.19
CA CYS A 66 -1.72 -9.74 -0.84
C CYS A 66 -0.84 -10.05 -2.05
N LEU A 67 -1.27 -9.64 -3.24
CA LEU A 67 -0.55 -9.80 -4.50
C LEU A 67 0.14 -8.49 -4.87
N THR A 68 1.38 -8.61 -5.38
CA THR A 68 2.14 -7.50 -5.95
C THR A 68 2.65 -7.89 -7.34
N VAL A 69 2.34 -7.07 -8.33
CA VAL A 69 2.95 -7.10 -9.67
C VAL A 69 3.88 -5.91 -9.79
N HIS A 70 5.11 -6.16 -10.25
CA HIS A 70 6.10 -5.14 -10.52
C HIS A 70 6.66 -5.30 -11.92
N LEU A 71 6.44 -4.28 -12.75
CA LEU A 71 7.02 -4.17 -14.08
C LEU A 71 8.19 -3.19 -14.04
N PHE A 72 9.36 -3.61 -14.53
CA PHE A 72 10.57 -2.80 -14.51
C PHE A 72 11.43 -2.98 -15.76
N THR A 73 12.28 -2.00 -16.03
CA THR A 73 13.25 -2.03 -17.14
C THR A 73 14.37 -3.04 -16.86
N ALA A 74 15.14 -3.41 -17.88
CA ALA A 74 16.34 -4.23 -17.70
C ALA A 74 17.40 -3.63 -16.75
N ARG A 75 17.33 -2.32 -16.44
CA ARG A 75 18.20 -1.64 -15.47
C ARG A 75 17.69 -1.70 -14.03
N GLY A 76 16.45 -2.17 -13.82
CA GLY A 76 15.80 -2.22 -12.52
C GLY A 76 14.85 -1.04 -12.25
N ASP A 77 14.67 -0.12 -13.21
CA ASP A 77 13.79 1.04 -13.00
C ASP A 77 12.32 0.62 -13.04
N SER A 78 11.57 0.90 -11.97
CA SER A 78 10.12 0.64 -11.91
C SER A 78 9.40 1.39 -13.03
N THR A 79 8.54 0.67 -13.75
CA THR A 79 7.66 1.19 -14.80
C THR A 79 6.21 1.17 -14.32
N SER A 80 5.81 0.12 -13.60
CA SER A 80 4.54 0.10 -12.88
C SER A 80 4.58 -0.85 -11.68
N VAL A 81 3.79 -0.52 -10.66
CA VAL A 81 3.52 -1.37 -9.49
C VAL A 81 2.00 -1.45 -9.31
N THR A 82 1.49 -2.67 -9.24
CA THR A 82 0.09 -2.94 -8.92
C THR A 82 0.04 -3.83 -7.70
N LYS A 83 -0.74 -3.45 -6.70
CA LYS A 83 -0.94 -4.22 -5.47
C LYS A 83 -2.42 -4.39 -5.20
N ARG A 84 -2.83 -5.58 -4.75
CA ARG A 84 -4.24 -5.88 -4.49
C ARG A 84 -4.41 -7.08 -3.56
N CYS A 85 -5.58 -7.17 -2.93
CA CYS A 85 -6.01 -8.42 -2.30
C CYS A 85 -6.24 -9.49 -3.37
N ALA A 86 -5.93 -10.74 -3.07
CA ALA A 86 -5.98 -11.85 -4.02
C ALA A 86 -6.47 -13.16 -3.38
N THR A 87 -7.08 -13.99 -4.21
CA THR A 87 -7.42 -15.38 -3.92
C THR A 87 -6.20 -16.29 -4.10
N GLY A 88 -6.30 -17.54 -3.65
CA GLY A 88 -5.20 -18.51 -3.84
C GLY A 88 -4.91 -18.83 -5.30
N GLU A 89 -5.96 -18.92 -6.13
CA GLU A 89 -5.83 -19.19 -7.57
C GLU A 89 -5.00 -18.11 -8.28
N GLU A 90 -5.22 -16.85 -7.93
CA GLU A 90 -4.48 -15.72 -8.50
C GLU A 90 -3.00 -15.72 -8.09
N CYS A 91 -2.66 -16.33 -6.95
CA CYS A 91 -1.30 -16.45 -6.44
C CYS A 91 -0.54 -17.69 -6.96
N HIS A 92 -1.14 -18.50 -7.85
CA HIS A 92 -0.42 -19.61 -8.47
C HIS A 92 0.60 -19.17 -9.53
N LEU A 93 0.49 -17.94 -10.03
CA LEU A 93 1.33 -17.38 -11.11
C LEU A 93 2.45 -16.47 -10.59
N VAL A 94 3.00 -16.76 -9.41
CA VAL A 94 4.18 -16.06 -8.88
C VAL A 94 5.43 -16.41 -9.69
N GLY A 95 6.37 -15.47 -9.76
CA GLY A 95 7.60 -15.62 -10.53
C GLY A 95 7.92 -14.37 -11.34
N CYS A 96 8.97 -14.46 -12.17
CA CYS A 96 9.36 -13.37 -13.06
C CYS A 96 9.38 -13.81 -14.52
N HIS A 97 8.82 -12.97 -15.39
CA HIS A 97 8.74 -13.18 -16.83
C HIS A 97 9.35 -11.98 -17.55
N ARG A 98 10.29 -12.25 -18.45
CA ARG A 98 10.92 -11.21 -19.27
C ARG A 98 10.17 -11.11 -20.61
N HIS A 99 9.70 -9.92 -20.94
CA HIS A 99 9.06 -9.64 -22.21
C HIS A 99 10.14 -9.35 -23.24
N GLY A 100 10.38 -10.31 -24.14
CA GLY A 100 11.49 -10.30 -25.09
C GLY A 100 11.59 -9.03 -25.95
N ASP A 101 10.45 -8.53 -26.43
CA ASP A 101 10.41 -7.41 -27.39
C ASP A 101 10.48 -6.03 -26.72
N SER A 102 10.05 -5.90 -25.47
CA SER A 102 10.04 -4.62 -24.75
C SER A 102 11.25 -4.42 -23.84
N GLY A 103 11.97 -5.49 -23.51
CA GLY A 103 13.08 -5.46 -22.56
C GLY A 103 12.64 -5.25 -21.10
N HIS A 104 11.34 -5.26 -20.83
CA HIS A 104 10.79 -5.18 -19.48
C HIS A 104 10.70 -6.56 -18.83
N THR A 105 10.78 -6.58 -17.51
CA THR A 105 10.56 -7.76 -16.68
C THR A 105 9.34 -7.51 -15.80
N GLU A 106 8.41 -8.45 -15.81
CA GLU A 106 7.29 -8.50 -14.88
C GLU A 106 7.62 -9.53 -13.79
N CYS A 107 7.53 -9.13 -12.53
CA CYS A 107 7.61 -10.06 -11.40
C CYS A 107 6.34 -10.00 -10.57
N VAL A 108 5.87 -11.16 -10.14
CA VAL A 108 4.65 -11.34 -9.35
C VAL A 108 5.01 -12.07 -8.05
N SER A 109 4.58 -11.52 -6.92
CA SER A 109 4.67 -12.16 -5.60
C SER A 109 3.34 -12.13 -4.87
N CYS A 110 3.18 -13.07 -3.95
CA CYS A 110 2.07 -13.08 -3.00
C CYS A 110 2.58 -13.33 -1.58
N CYS A 111 1.87 -12.80 -0.58
CA CYS A 111 2.12 -13.07 0.83
C CYS A 111 0.81 -13.17 1.63
N GLU A 112 0.84 -13.87 2.76
CA GLU A 112 -0.27 -13.93 3.72
C GLU A 112 0.00 -12.99 4.92
N GLY A 113 -1.03 -12.28 5.38
CA GLY A 113 -0.96 -11.44 6.59
C GLY A 113 -1.35 -9.98 6.38
N MET A 114 -1.51 -9.26 7.50
CA MET A 114 -1.88 -7.84 7.50
C MET A 114 -0.77 -6.99 6.87
N ALA A 115 -1.11 -6.32 5.76
CA ALA A 115 -0.24 -5.39 5.04
C ALA A 115 1.14 -5.97 4.71
N CYS A 116 1.22 -7.27 4.42
CA CYS A 116 2.49 -7.99 4.23
C CYS A 116 3.25 -7.55 2.97
N ASN A 117 2.54 -7.01 1.97
CA ASN A 117 3.10 -6.66 0.66
C ASN A 117 3.73 -5.25 0.63
N VAL A 118 4.50 -4.88 1.64
CA VAL A 118 5.20 -3.58 1.71
C VAL A 118 6.20 -3.45 0.55
N ASP A 119 6.94 -4.52 0.28
CA ASP A 119 7.99 -4.57 -0.73
C ASP A 119 7.47 -5.03 -2.10
N ILE A 120 8.31 -4.85 -3.12
CA ILE A 120 8.05 -5.29 -4.50
C ILE A 120 8.99 -6.45 -4.89
N PRO A 121 8.50 -7.42 -5.69
CA PRO A 121 9.36 -8.46 -6.23
C PRO A 121 10.26 -7.88 -7.34
N THR A 122 11.50 -8.35 -7.41
CA THR A 122 12.52 -7.84 -8.36
C THR A 122 13.29 -8.96 -9.04
N ASN A 123 13.16 -10.21 -8.55
CA ASN A 123 13.83 -11.38 -9.11
C ASN A 123 13.12 -12.67 -8.65
N ALA A 124 13.59 -13.83 -9.13
CA ALA A 124 12.98 -15.13 -8.83
C ALA A 124 13.08 -15.55 -7.34
N THR A 125 13.92 -14.89 -6.53
CA THR A 125 14.06 -15.23 -5.10
C THR A 125 12.99 -14.57 -4.23
N ASN A 126 12.47 -13.41 -4.65
CA ASN A 126 11.40 -12.70 -3.92
C ASN A 126 10.06 -12.63 -4.69
N ALA A 127 10.04 -13.05 -5.96
CA ALA A 127 8.82 -13.29 -6.74
C ALA A 127 8.24 -14.68 -6.43
N VAL A 128 7.80 -14.88 -5.18
CA VAL A 128 7.32 -16.15 -4.65
C VAL A 128 5.99 -15.98 -3.92
N LEU A 129 5.37 -17.10 -3.54
CA LEU A 129 4.34 -17.14 -2.51
C LEU A 129 5.03 -17.37 -1.16
N ALA A 130 4.97 -16.37 -0.28
CA ALA A 130 5.64 -16.35 1.03
C ALA A 130 4.67 -16.42 2.22
#